data_AF-A0A524N9I6-F1
#
_entry.id   AF-A0A524N9I6-F1
#
_cell.length_a   1.000
_cell.length_b   1.000
_cell.length_c   1.000
_cell.angle_alpha   90.00
_cell.angle_beta   90.00
_cell.angle_gamma   90.00
#
_symmetry.space_group_name_H-M   'P 1'
#
loop_
_entity.id
_entity.type
_entity.pdbx_description
1 polymer ?
#
loop_
_entity_poly.entity_id
_entity_poly.type
_entity_poly.pdbx_seq_one_letter_code
_entity_poly.pdbx_strand_id
1 'polypeptide(L)'
;MTTALPIDRPWYRQLLVVAAAMGLVIGLLGLLYLGITGELTKRVFGDPRIDAWSGDWWWIPFVAAGGLVAAAVRAWWKIPEHVPGGVAVIESGKVDHRVAASWVGLAAISAIAGASLGPSFALVMIGGGLGSWIGSRRWPGDEAARLDATMAGISGGFGGAFTSPGLGTLIVSELAPTPKDRYIEGIRPQLVAATVAFAVFYGVVGTTFLNSFAVPVADFASSHLLIGLVLGIVSSVIMIVFVIIVKLIQLAAAKLPNGLARGVVGGALGGLIAFALPLTVGAGND
;
A
#
# COMPACT_ATOMS: atom_id res chain seq x y z
N MET A 1 -15.33 38.76 -9.67
CA MET A 1 -16.03 37.83 -8.74
C MET A 1 -14.96 37.19 -7.87
N THR A 2 -14.90 37.55 -6.59
CA THR A 2 -13.96 36.92 -5.64
C THR A 2 -14.40 35.48 -5.42
N THR A 3 -13.62 34.54 -5.93
CA THR A 3 -13.77 33.11 -5.63
C THR A 3 -13.64 32.93 -4.12
N ALA A 4 -14.68 32.39 -3.48
CA ALA A 4 -14.66 32.12 -2.04
C ALA A 4 -13.42 31.27 -1.70
N LEU A 5 -12.68 31.66 -0.66
CA LEU A 5 -11.52 30.89 -0.23
C LEU A 5 -11.98 29.53 0.26
N PRO A 6 -11.17 28.47 0.15
CA PRO A 6 -11.56 27.15 0.65
C PRO A 6 -11.99 27.16 2.12
N ILE A 7 -11.37 28.01 2.94
CA ILE A 7 -11.70 28.16 4.36
C ILE A 7 -13.09 28.76 4.61
N ASP A 8 -13.70 29.39 3.60
CA ASP A 8 -15.06 29.93 3.69
C ASP A 8 -16.11 28.83 3.55
N ARG A 9 -15.71 27.64 3.06
CA ARG A 9 -16.58 26.46 2.99
C ARG A 9 -16.64 25.77 4.36
N PRO A 10 -17.85 25.57 4.93
CA PRO A 10 -17.99 25.00 6.27
C PRO A 10 -17.48 23.55 6.36
N TRP A 11 -17.58 22.77 5.29
CA TRP A 11 -17.08 21.40 5.25
C TRP A 11 -15.55 21.34 5.29
N TYR A 12 -14.84 22.34 4.76
CA TYR A 12 -13.38 22.32 4.66
C TYR A 12 -12.71 22.42 6.04
N ARG A 13 -13.23 23.29 6.91
CA ARG A 13 -12.75 23.41 8.30
C ARG A 13 -13.00 22.12 9.07
N GLN A 14 -14.17 21.51 8.87
CA GLN A 14 -14.50 20.21 9.47
C GLN A 14 -13.57 19.12 8.95
N LEU A 15 -13.24 19.13 7.65
CA LEU A 15 -12.34 18.17 7.03
C LEU A 15 -10.94 18.22 7.65
N LEU A 16 -10.38 19.39 7.98
CA LEU A 16 -9.07 19.46 8.63
C LEU A 16 -9.07 18.75 10.01
N VAL A 17 -10.14 18.91 10.80
CA VAL A 17 -10.28 18.23 12.10
C VAL A 17 -10.49 16.73 11.90
N VAL A 18 -11.36 16.37 10.95
CA VAL A 18 -11.62 14.97 10.59
C VAL A 18 -10.36 14.29 10.07
N ALA A 19 -9.54 14.97 9.28
CA ALA A 19 -8.27 14.47 8.76
C ALA A 19 -7.28 14.14 9.88
N ALA A 20 -7.20 14.97 10.92
CA ALA A 20 -6.39 14.66 12.09
C ALA A 20 -6.89 13.40 12.82
N ALA A 21 -8.21 13.30 13.08
CA ALA A 21 -8.80 12.12 13.70
C ALA A 21 -8.64 10.85 12.83
N MET A 22 -8.76 10.99 11.51
CA MET A 22 -8.49 9.92 10.56
C MET A 22 -7.03 9.49 10.61
N GLY A 23 -6.08 10.43 10.63
CA GLY A 23 -4.66 10.12 10.75
C GLY A 23 -4.37 9.29 12.00
N LEU A 24 -4.99 9.62 13.14
CA LEU A 24 -4.87 8.84 14.36
C LEU A 24 -5.36 7.39 14.18
N VAL A 25 -6.58 7.21 13.66
CA VAL A 25 -7.17 5.89 13.45
C VAL A 25 -6.38 5.08 12.43
N ILE A 26 -5.99 5.70 11.32
CA ILE A 26 -5.25 5.05 10.23
C ILE A 26 -3.84 4.67 10.68
N GLY A 27 -3.17 5.51 11.47
CA GLY A 27 -1.87 5.17 12.07
C GLY A 27 -1.98 3.91 12.94
N LEU A 28 -3.00 3.83 13.81
CA LEU A 28 -3.24 2.65 14.66
C LEU A 28 -3.59 1.40 13.84
N LEU A 29 -4.46 1.51 12.84
CA LEU A 29 -4.84 0.39 11.97
C LEU A 29 -3.66 -0.07 11.10
N GLY A 30 -2.83 0.86 10.62
CA GLY A 30 -1.62 0.56 9.87
C GLY A 30 -0.59 -0.18 10.73
N LEU A 31 -0.36 0.28 11.97
CA LEU A 31 0.48 -0.43 12.95
C LEU A 31 -0.04 -1.84 13.22
N LEU A 32 -1.35 -1.98 13.45
CA LEU A 32 -1.97 -3.27 13.70
C LEU A 32 -1.79 -4.21 12.51
N TYR A 33 -2.06 -3.72 11.30
CA TYR A 33 -1.92 -4.51 10.08
C TYR A 33 -0.47 -4.97 9.90
N LEU A 34 0.48 -4.04 9.91
CA LEU A 34 1.89 -4.33 9.69
C LEU A 34 2.47 -5.24 10.79
N GLY A 35 2.10 -4.98 12.05
CA GLY A 35 2.52 -5.78 13.19
C GLY A 35 2.00 -7.22 13.10
N ILE A 36 0.72 -7.42 12.77
CA ILE A 36 0.14 -8.76 12.62
C ILE A 36 0.78 -9.48 11.43
N THR A 37 0.82 -8.86 10.25
CA THR A 37 1.36 -9.54 9.05
C THR A 37 2.85 -9.83 9.22
N GLY A 38 3.63 -8.88 9.73
CA GLY A 38 5.07 -9.07 9.94
C GLY A 38 5.38 -10.17 10.95
N GLU A 39 4.75 -10.13 12.13
CA GLU A 39 4.98 -11.12 13.20
C GLU A 39 4.54 -12.53 12.77
N LEU A 40 3.38 -12.66 12.10
CA LEU A 40 2.91 -13.96 11.65
C LEU A 40 3.76 -14.52 10.51
N THR A 41 4.18 -13.69 9.55
CA THR A 41 5.12 -14.12 8.50
C THR A 41 6.45 -14.55 9.14
N LYS A 42 6.99 -13.78 10.09
CA LYS A 42 8.22 -14.13 10.81
C LYS A 42 8.10 -15.46 11.58
N ARG A 43 6.96 -15.73 12.22
CA ARG A 43 6.74 -17.02 12.91
C ARG A 43 6.73 -18.23 11.98
N VAL A 44 6.30 -18.03 10.74
CA VAL A 44 6.24 -19.11 9.74
C VAL A 44 7.61 -19.29 9.09
N PHE A 45 8.20 -18.23 8.56
CA PHE A 45 9.39 -18.32 7.71
C PHE A 45 10.71 -18.07 8.46
N GLY A 46 10.65 -17.62 9.70
CA GLY A 46 11.82 -17.30 10.51
C GLY A 46 12.50 -15.99 10.09
N ASP A 47 13.76 -15.86 10.46
CA ASP A 47 14.59 -14.72 10.03
C ASP A 47 15.01 -14.86 8.54
N PRO A 48 15.26 -13.74 7.83
CA PRO A 48 15.67 -13.77 6.44
C PRO A 48 16.96 -14.59 6.22
N ARG A 49 16.98 -15.42 5.17
CA ARG A 49 18.14 -16.24 4.79
C ARG A 49 18.64 -15.84 3.40
N ILE A 50 19.91 -15.43 3.31
CA ILE A 50 20.52 -14.94 2.07
C ILE A 50 20.92 -16.09 1.14
N ASP A 51 21.28 -17.24 1.71
CA ASP A 51 21.79 -18.36 0.94
C ASP A 51 20.71 -19.00 0.06
N ALA A 52 21.07 -19.30 -1.18
CA ALA A 52 20.21 -20.06 -2.08
C ALA A 52 19.99 -21.48 -1.53
N TRP A 53 18.78 -22.00 -1.72
CA TRP A 53 18.34 -23.33 -1.28
C TRP A 53 18.38 -23.55 0.23
N SER A 54 18.39 -22.47 1.01
CA SER A 54 18.38 -22.54 2.47
C SER A 54 16.97 -22.52 3.07
N GLY A 55 15.91 -22.44 2.26
CA GLY A 55 14.54 -22.45 2.74
C GLY A 55 14.09 -23.82 3.20
N ASP A 56 13.08 -23.87 4.06
CA ASP A 56 12.58 -25.15 4.55
C ASP A 56 11.61 -25.77 3.52
N TRP A 57 11.76 -27.06 3.22
CA TRP A 57 10.97 -27.74 2.18
C TRP A 57 9.45 -27.66 2.41
N TRP A 58 9.02 -27.55 3.67
CA TRP A 58 7.61 -27.46 4.06
C TRP A 58 6.97 -26.11 3.69
N TRP A 59 7.76 -25.10 3.34
CA TRP A 59 7.23 -23.83 2.82
C TRP A 59 6.46 -24.02 1.52
N ILE A 60 6.85 -25.00 0.68
CA ILE A 60 6.16 -25.28 -0.59
C ILE A 60 4.69 -25.64 -0.36
N PRO A 61 4.34 -26.71 0.40
CA PRO A 61 2.95 -27.02 0.68
C PRO A 61 2.24 -25.95 1.51
N PHE A 62 2.96 -25.22 2.37
CA PHE A 62 2.38 -24.14 3.16
C PHE A 62 1.89 -22.97 2.28
N VAL A 63 2.75 -22.45 1.40
CA VAL A 63 2.40 -21.33 0.51
C VAL A 63 1.35 -21.78 -0.52
N ALA A 64 1.40 -23.03 -0.99
CA ALA A 64 0.35 -23.61 -1.84
C ALA A 64 -1.02 -23.64 -1.14
N ALA A 65 -1.06 -24.09 0.12
CA ALA A 65 -2.27 -24.05 0.93
C ALA A 65 -2.75 -22.61 1.18
N GLY A 66 -1.82 -21.68 1.44
CA GLY A 66 -2.12 -20.26 1.57
C GLY A 66 -2.74 -19.66 0.31
N GLY A 67 -2.22 -20.01 -0.88
CA GLY A 67 -2.81 -19.62 -2.17
C GLY A 67 -4.22 -20.18 -2.38
N LEU A 68 -4.46 -21.43 -1.95
CA LEU A 68 -5.80 -22.03 -1.96
C LEU A 68 -6.76 -21.28 -1.02
N VAL A 69 -6.33 -20.99 0.21
CA VAL A 69 -7.13 -20.26 1.20
C VAL A 69 -7.45 -18.86 0.68
N ALA A 70 -6.48 -18.14 0.11
CA ALA A 70 -6.71 -16.82 -0.45
C ALA A 70 -7.74 -16.87 -1.60
N ALA A 71 -7.64 -17.86 -2.49
CA ALA A 71 -8.60 -18.06 -3.57
C ALA A 71 -10.01 -18.42 -3.06
N ALA A 72 -10.11 -19.27 -2.04
CA ALA A 72 -11.37 -19.65 -1.41
C ALA A 72 -12.04 -18.47 -0.69
N VAL A 73 -11.29 -17.71 0.10
CA VAL A 73 -11.76 -16.51 0.79
C VAL A 73 -12.21 -15.45 -0.22
N ARG A 74 -11.44 -15.26 -1.29
CA ARG A 74 -11.82 -14.36 -2.39
C ARG A 74 -13.17 -14.74 -3.00
N ALA A 75 -13.38 -16.03 -3.29
CA ALA A 75 -14.63 -16.52 -3.84
C ALA A 75 -15.79 -16.34 -2.84
N TRP A 76 -15.56 -16.63 -1.56
CA TRP A 76 -16.57 -16.53 -0.51
C TRP A 76 -17.00 -15.07 -0.25
N TRP A 77 -16.05 -14.14 -0.22
CA TRP A 77 -16.30 -12.70 -0.07
C TRP A 77 -16.69 -12.00 -1.37
N LYS A 78 -16.80 -12.74 -2.48
CA LYS A 78 -17.17 -12.22 -3.82
C LYS A 78 -16.29 -11.04 -4.26
N ILE A 79 -15.00 -11.11 -3.95
CA ILE A 79 -14.04 -10.07 -4.32
C ILE A 79 -13.79 -10.14 -5.84
N PRO A 80 -13.94 -9.03 -6.59
CA PRO A 80 -13.75 -8.99 -8.04
C PRO A 80 -12.42 -9.57 -8.51
N GLU A 81 -12.39 -10.23 -9.68
CA GLU A 81 -11.17 -10.83 -10.26
C GLU A 81 -10.09 -9.78 -10.59
N HIS A 82 -10.52 -8.58 -10.98
CA HIS A 82 -9.62 -7.47 -11.21
C HIS A 82 -9.38 -6.70 -9.91
N VAL A 83 -8.16 -6.78 -9.39
CA VAL A 83 -7.70 -5.93 -8.28
C VAL A 83 -7.09 -4.69 -8.90
N PRO A 84 -7.65 -3.48 -8.69
CA PRO A 84 -6.98 -2.27 -9.13
C PRO A 84 -5.65 -2.11 -8.39
N GLY A 85 -4.61 -1.62 -9.06
CA GLY A 85 -3.38 -1.23 -8.38
C GLY A 85 -3.62 -0.05 -7.45
N GLY A 86 -2.79 0.11 -6.41
CA GLY A 86 -2.92 1.24 -5.46
C GLY A 86 -2.87 2.61 -6.15
N VAL A 87 -2.03 2.77 -7.17
CA VAL A 87 -1.96 3.97 -8.02
C VAL A 87 -3.30 4.22 -8.73
N ALA A 88 -3.84 3.19 -9.39
CA ALA A 88 -5.13 3.30 -10.09
C ALA A 88 -6.29 3.65 -9.14
N VAL A 89 -6.23 3.19 -7.89
CA VAL A 89 -7.21 3.57 -6.86
C VAL A 89 -7.12 5.06 -6.54
N ILE A 90 -5.90 5.61 -6.38
CA ILE A 90 -5.69 7.04 -6.10
C ILE A 90 -6.15 7.88 -7.31
N GLU A 91 -5.74 7.51 -8.53
CA GLU A 91 -6.11 8.19 -9.77
C GLU A 91 -7.63 8.20 -10.00
N SER A 92 -8.32 7.13 -9.62
CA SER A 92 -9.79 7.07 -9.72
C SER A 92 -10.48 8.03 -8.74
N GLY A 93 -9.79 8.43 -7.68
CA GLY A 93 -10.35 9.23 -6.58
C GLY A 93 -11.42 8.50 -5.75
N LYS A 94 -11.68 7.21 -6.03
CA LYS A 94 -12.83 6.47 -5.51
C LYS A 94 -12.39 5.20 -4.83
N VAL A 95 -12.75 5.09 -3.56
CA VAL A 95 -12.63 3.85 -2.80
C VAL A 95 -14.02 3.43 -2.33
N ASP A 96 -14.43 2.22 -2.69
CA ASP A 96 -15.65 1.65 -2.11
C ASP A 96 -15.34 1.09 -0.72
N HIS A 97 -15.79 1.82 0.30
CA HIS A 97 -15.57 1.47 1.70
C HIS A 97 -16.29 0.18 2.12
N ARG A 98 -17.29 -0.30 1.37
CA ARG A 98 -18.01 -1.54 1.68
C ARG A 98 -17.17 -2.79 1.45
N VAL A 99 -16.25 -2.71 0.48
CA VAL A 99 -15.37 -3.83 0.12
C VAL A 99 -13.95 -3.66 0.65
N ALA A 100 -13.59 -2.46 1.13
CA ALA A 100 -12.24 -2.15 1.61
C ALA A 100 -11.75 -3.13 2.69
N ALA A 101 -12.59 -3.47 3.67
CA ALA A 101 -12.22 -4.42 4.72
C ALA A 101 -11.91 -5.82 4.16
N SER A 102 -12.69 -6.30 3.19
CA SER A 102 -12.47 -7.58 2.53
C SER A 102 -11.16 -7.60 1.74
N TRP A 103 -10.80 -6.48 1.10
CA TRP A 103 -9.52 -6.33 0.40
C TRP A 103 -8.32 -6.35 1.37
N VAL A 104 -8.44 -5.64 2.50
CA VAL A 104 -7.40 -5.63 3.55
C VAL A 104 -7.22 -7.02 4.15
N GLY A 105 -8.32 -7.71 4.45
CA GLY A 105 -8.27 -9.08 4.97
C GLY A 105 -7.65 -10.07 3.99
N LEU A 106 -7.99 -9.97 2.70
CA LEU A 106 -7.37 -10.81 1.67
C LEU A 106 -5.87 -10.51 1.54
N ALA A 107 -5.47 -9.23 1.55
CA ALA A 107 -4.07 -8.84 1.51
C ALA A 107 -3.28 -9.37 2.72
N ALA A 108 -3.87 -9.32 3.93
CA ALA A 108 -3.26 -9.89 5.13
C ALA A 108 -3.06 -11.40 5.02
N ILE A 109 -4.09 -12.14 4.59
CA ILE A 109 -4.01 -13.60 4.39
C ILE A 109 -2.91 -13.94 3.38
N SER A 110 -2.85 -13.22 2.25
CA SER A 110 -1.82 -13.44 1.24
C SER A 110 -0.42 -13.13 1.77
N ALA A 111 -0.24 -12.03 2.50
CA ALA A 111 1.06 -11.66 3.07
C ALA A 111 1.56 -12.69 4.11
N ILE A 112 0.67 -13.14 5.01
CA ILE A 112 0.98 -14.17 6.02
C ILE A 112 1.33 -15.51 5.35
N ALA A 113 0.65 -15.83 4.25
CA ALA A 113 0.93 -17.01 3.44
C ALA A 113 2.26 -16.95 2.68
N GLY A 114 3.04 -15.86 2.78
CA GLY A 114 4.33 -15.69 2.13
C GLY A 114 4.27 -15.07 0.73
N ALA A 115 3.13 -14.50 0.32
CA ALA A 115 3.08 -13.78 -0.95
C ALA A 115 3.93 -12.51 -0.88
N SER A 116 4.79 -12.32 -1.87
CA SER A 116 5.61 -11.10 -2.04
C SER A 116 4.73 -9.93 -2.49
N LEU A 117 4.04 -9.32 -1.53
CA LEU A 117 3.13 -8.19 -1.72
C LEU A 117 3.50 -7.08 -0.73
N GLY A 118 3.71 -5.87 -1.23
CA GLY A 118 3.92 -4.70 -0.37
C GLY A 118 2.64 -4.31 0.38
N PRO A 119 2.76 -3.69 1.58
CA PRO A 119 1.60 -3.27 2.37
C PRO A 119 0.85 -2.08 1.77
N SER A 120 1.41 -1.44 0.74
CA SER A 120 0.92 -0.21 0.13
C SER A 120 -0.56 -0.29 -0.28
N PHE A 121 -0.98 -1.37 -0.95
CA PHE A 121 -2.39 -1.53 -1.35
C PHE A 121 -3.32 -1.64 -0.14
N ALA A 122 -2.96 -2.42 0.88
CA ALA A 122 -3.76 -2.54 2.09
C ALA A 122 -3.91 -1.20 2.80
N LEU A 123 -2.83 -0.41 2.89
CA LEU A 123 -2.84 0.91 3.51
C LEU A 123 -3.69 1.92 2.73
N VAL A 124 -3.66 1.87 1.39
CA VAL A 124 -4.57 2.63 0.53
C VAL A 124 -6.01 2.27 0.84
N MET A 125 -6.33 0.98 0.99
CA MET A 125 -7.70 0.53 1.27
C MET A 125 -8.15 0.85 2.70
N ILE A 126 -7.28 0.75 3.71
CA ILE A 126 -7.57 1.16 5.10
C ILE A 126 -7.88 2.66 5.12
N GLY A 127 -6.97 3.48 4.61
CA GLY A 127 -7.08 4.93 4.64
C GLY A 127 -8.20 5.46 3.76
N GLY A 128 -8.21 5.07 2.50
CA GLY A 128 -9.23 5.46 1.53
C GLY A 128 -10.61 4.91 1.86
N GLY A 129 -10.71 3.70 2.41
CA GLY A 129 -11.97 3.13 2.89
C GLY A 129 -12.55 3.94 4.05
N LEU A 130 -11.74 4.29 5.06
CA LEU A 130 -12.18 5.14 6.17
C LEU A 130 -12.59 6.53 5.68
N GLY A 131 -11.76 7.16 4.83
CA GLY A 131 -12.05 8.48 4.27
C GLY A 131 -13.32 8.51 3.42
N SER A 132 -13.52 7.50 2.57
CA SER A 132 -14.74 7.34 1.76
C SER A 132 -15.98 7.14 2.63
N TRP A 133 -15.88 6.32 3.69
CA TRP A 133 -16.98 6.11 4.63
C TRP A 133 -17.36 7.40 5.36
N ILE A 134 -16.40 8.09 5.97
CA ILE A 134 -16.63 9.37 6.67
C ILE A 134 -17.18 10.41 5.69
N GLY A 135 -16.56 10.55 4.52
CA GLY A 135 -17.01 11.50 3.50
C GLY A 135 -18.45 11.26 3.08
N SER A 136 -18.83 10.01 2.81
CA SER A 136 -20.18 9.63 2.42
C SER A 136 -21.25 9.93 3.48
N ARG A 137 -20.86 9.93 4.76
CA ARG A 137 -21.78 10.11 5.89
C ARG A 137 -21.84 11.56 6.36
N ARG A 138 -20.72 12.29 6.31
CA ARG A 138 -20.60 13.66 6.83
C ARG A 138 -20.97 14.72 5.79
N TRP A 139 -20.66 14.47 4.53
CA TRP A 139 -20.91 15.40 3.42
C TRP A 139 -21.62 14.69 2.25
N PRO A 140 -22.84 14.16 2.49
CA PRO A 140 -23.62 13.55 1.43
C PRO A 140 -23.96 14.60 0.37
N GLY A 141 -23.61 14.33 -0.90
CA GLY A 141 -23.86 15.23 -2.02
C GLY A 141 -22.73 16.22 -2.36
N ASP A 142 -21.66 16.29 -1.54
CA ASP A 142 -20.46 17.08 -1.86
C ASP A 142 -19.32 16.16 -2.33
N GLU A 143 -19.18 16.01 -3.66
CA GLU A 143 -18.18 15.13 -4.26
C GLU A 143 -16.75 15.60 -3.97
N ALA A 144 -16.55 16.93 -3.84
CA ALA A 144 -15.25 17.51 -3.50
C ALA A 144 -14.83 17.13 -2.07
N ALA A 145 -15.72 17.32 -1.10
CA ALA A 145 -15.45 16.94 0.28
C ALA A 145 -15.20 15.43 0.43
N ARG A 146 -15.93 14.59 -0.33
CA ARG A 146 -15.74 13.14 -0.35
C ARG A 146 -14.40 12.72 -0.95
N LEU A 147 -14.01 13.33 -2.07
CA LEU A 147 -12.72 13.10 -2.70
C LEU A 147 -11.59 13.48 -1.74
N ASP A 148 -11.63 14.70 -1.20
CA ASP A 148 -10.58 15.22 -0.32
C ASP A 148 -10.48 14.42 0.99
N ALA A 149 -11.61 13.93 1.53
CA ALA A 149 -11.62 13.00 2.66
C ALA A 149 -10.97 11.64 2.31
N THR A 150 -11.29 11.08 1.15
CA THR A 150 -10.71 9.81 0.68
C THR A 150 -9.20 9.96 0.48
N MET A 151 -8.76 11.03 -0.19
CA MET A 151 -7.34 11.30 -0.42
C MET A 151 -6.60 11.57 0.89
N ALA A 152 -7.20 12.32 1.82
CA ALA A 152 -6.61 12.53 3.13
C ALA A 152 -6.41 11.21 3.88
N GLY A 153 -7.37 10.30 3.80
CA GLY A 153 -7.24 8.95 4.35
C GLY A 153 -6.11 8.15 3.71
N ILE A 154 -6.04 8.09 2.39
CA ILE A 154 -4.96 7.38 1.68
C ILE A 154 -3.60 7.97 2.07
N SER A 155 -3.50 9.30 2.13
CA SER A 155 -2.28 10.01 2.54
C SER A 155 -1.88 9.70 3.98
N GLY A 156 -2.85 9.58 4.89
CA GLY A 156 -2.64 9.04 6.24
C GLY A 156 -2.01 7.64 6.23
N GLY A 157 -2.49 6.75 5.36
CA GLY A 157 -1.96 5.39 5.22
C GLY A 157 -0.49 5.37 4.80
N PHE A 158 -0.13 6.16 3.78
CA PHE A 158 1.27 6.29 3.35
C PHE A 158 2.13 7.01 4.40
N GLY A 159 1.67 8.14 4.93
CA GLY A 159 2.41 8.96 5.88
C GLY A 159 2.78 8.20 7.16
N GLY A 160 1.85 7.39 7.67
CA GLY A 160 2.09 6.49 8.79
C GLY A 160 3.08 5.38 8.46
N ALA A 161 2.75 4.53 7.49
CA ALA A 161 3.51 3.30 7.23
C ALA A 161 4.91 3.51 6.66
N PHE A 162 5.09 4.51 5.79
CA PHE A 162 6.43 4.87 5.29
C PHE A 162 7.15 5.83 6.23
N THR A 163 6.52 6.18 7.36
CA THR A 163 7.00 7.14 8.36
C THR A 163 7.47 8.47 7.74
N SER A 164 6.78 8.91 6.68
CA SER A 164 7.16 10.10 5.91
C SER A 164 5.90 10.85 5.48
N PRO A 165 5.48 11.86 6.26
CA PRO A 165 4.31 12.68 5.95
C PRO A 165 4.40 13.35 4.58
N GLY A 166 5.60 13.84 4.24
CA GLY A 166 5.86 14.53 2.97
C GLY A 166 5.68 13.60 1.78
N LEU A 167 6.31 12.41 1.80
CA LEU A 167 6.17 11.44 0.71
C LEU A 167 4.73 10.97 0.52
N GLY A 168 4.05 10.64 1.63
CA GLY A 168 2.65 10.20 1.57
C GLY A 168 1.69 11.28 1.09
N THR A 169 2.00 12.55 1.33
CA THR A 169 1.24 13.70 0.82
C THR A 169 1.50 13.90 -0.68
N LEU A 170 2.78 13.95 -1.07
CA LEU A 170 3.18 14.20 -2.46
C LEU A 170 2.60 13.16 -3.42
N ILE A 171 2.83 11.87 -3.14
CA ILE A 171 2.35 10.76 -3.98
C ILE A 171 0.83 10.84 -4.17
N VAL A 172 0.08 11.09 -3.09
CA VAL A 172 -1.38 11.16 -3.18
C VAL A 172 -1.82 12.41 -3.92
N SER A 173 -1.21 13.56 -3.66
CA SER A 173 -1.55 14.81 -4.32
C SER A 173 -1.26 14.82 -5.82
N GLU A 174 -0.16 14.18 -6.26
CA GLU A 174 0.23 14.10 -7.67
C GLU A 174 -0.68 13.17 -8.48
N LEU A 175 -1.15 12.07 -7.86
CA LEU A 175 -1.98 11.07 -8.50
C LEU A 175 -3.48 11.35 -8.37
N ALA A 176 -3.91 12.08 -7.34
CA ALA A 176 -5.31 12.36 -7.11
C ALA A 176 -5.93 13.14 -8.29
N PRO A 177 -7.18 12.86 -8.67
CA PRO A 177 -7.88 13.62 -9.71
C PRO A 177 -8.36 15.01 -9.21
N THR A 178 -7.65 15.59 -8.23
CA THR A 178 -7.97 16.90 -7.67
C THR A 178 -7.70 17.98 -8.73
N PRO A 179 -8.68 18.86 -9.03
CA PRO A 179 -8.49 19.96 -9.95
C PRO A 179 -7.30 20.85 -9.60
N LYS A 180 -6.53 21.31 -10.60
CA LYS A 180 -5.29 22.08 -10.40
C LYS A 180 -5.52 23.41 -9.66
N ASP A 181 -6.66 24.04 -9.85
CA ASP A 181 -7.09 25.25 -9.15
C ASP A 181 -7.36 25.01 -7.65
N ARG A 182 -7.59 23.75 -7.26
CA ARG A 182 -7.84 23.31 -5.88
C ARG A 182 -6.70 22.46 -5.31
N TYR A 183 -5.53 22.45 -5.96
CA TYR A 183 -4.41 21.60 -5.55
C TYR A 183 -3.96 21.83 -4.09
N ILE A 184 -3.76 23.11 -3.71
CA ILE A 184 -3.39 23.49 -2.34
C ILE A 184 -4.53 23.20 -1.35
N GLU A 185 -5.78 23.26 -1.81
CA GLU A 185 -6.94 22.89 -0.99
C GLU A 185 -6.91 21.40 -0.62
N GLY A 186 -6.60 20.52 -1.58
CA GLY A 186 -6.51 19.07 -1.37
C GLY A 186 -5.28 18.64 -0.55
N ILE A 187 -4.12 19.28 -0.75
CA ILE A 187 -2.87 18.93 -0.05
C ILE A 187 -2.97 19.10 1.47
N ARG A 188 -3.59 20.18 1.95
CA ARG A 188 -3.61 20.49 3.39
C ARG A 188 -4.22 19.38 4.26
N PRO A 189 -5.44 18.87 3.99
CA PRO A 189 -5.98 17.75 4.77
C PRO A 189 -5.18 16.45 4.60
N GLN A 190 -4.58 16.21 3.43
CA GLN A 190 -3.67 15.08 3.21
C GLN A 190 -2.45 15.16 4.13
N LEU A 191 -1.80 16.31 4.17
CA LEU A 191 -0.64 16.55 5.04
C LEU A 191 -0.99 16.41 6.52
N VAL A 192 -2.14 16.92 6.95
CA VAL A 192 -2.60 16.78 8.34
C VAL A 192 -2.78 15.30 8.70
N ALA A 193 -3.51 14.54 7.88
CA ALA A 193 -3.73 13.12 8.13
C ALA A 193 -2.42 12.31 8.12
N ALA A 194 -1.54 12.57 7.13
CA ALA A 194 -0.23 11.94 7.01
C ALA A 194 0.67 12.24 8.22
N THR A 195 0.66 13.48 8.70
CA THR A 195 1.48 13.92 9.85
C THR A 195 1.00 13.27 11.15
N VAL A 196 -0.31 13.22 11.38
CA VAL A 196 -0.84 12.58 12.59
C VAL A 196 -0.62 11.06 12.55
N ALA A 197 -0.84 10.42 11.40
CA ALA A 197 -0.57 8.98 11.24
C ALA A 197 0.91 8.66 11.46
N PHE A 198 1.82 9.49 10.94
CA PHE A 198 3.25 9.41 11.22
C PHE A 198 3.56 9.54 12.70
N ALA A 199 3.00 10.55 13.39
CA ALA A 199 3.26 10.77 14.81
C ALA A 199 2.83 9.56 15.66
N VAL A 200 1.70 8.94 15.33
CA VAL A 200 1.24 7.70 15.96
C VAL A 200 2.20 6.55 15.69
N PHE A 201 2.57 6.35 14.41
CA PHE A 201 3.46 5.26 14.03
C PHE A 201 4.83 5.39 14.71
N TYR A 202 5.45 6.57 14.58
CA TYR A 202 6.73 6.89 15.18
C TYR A 202 6.68 6.82 16.72
N GLY A 203 5.59 7.30 17.33
CA GLY A 203 5.43 7.24 18.78
C GLY A 203 5.39 5.82 19.34
N VAL A 204 4.90 4.85 18.57
CA VAL A 204 4.85 3.43 18.98
C VAL A 204 6.12 2.67 18.61
N VAL A 205 6.63 2.85 17.39
CA VAL A 205 7.76 2.07 16.86
C VAL A 205 9.11 2.67 17.29
N GLY A 206 9.16 3.98 17.55
CA GLY A 206 10.38 4.68 17.99
C GLY A 206 11.43 4.88 16.89
N THR A 207 11.16 4.45 15.66
CA THR A 207 12.06 4.59 14.52
C THR A 207 11.31 5.05 13.27
N THR A 208 12.05 5.55 12.30
CA THR A 208 11.55 5.82 10.95
C THR A 208 12.05 4.75 10.00
N PHE A 209 11.35 4.60 8.89
CA PHE A 209 11.76 3.83 7.72
C PHE A 209 13.18 4.23 7.26
N LEU A 210 13.56 5.51 7.40
CA LEU A 210 14.93 5.97 7.09
C LEU A 210 16.02 5.30 7.95
N ASN A 211 15.71 4.90 9.19
CA ASN A 211 16.70 4.25 10.05
C ASN A 211 17.05 2.84 9.53
N SER A 212 16.08 2.15 8.94
CA SER A 212 16.28 0.84 8.30
C SER A 212 17.06 0.93 6.98
N PHE A 213 17.04 2.10 6.32
CA PHE A 213 17.70 2.34 5.02
C PHE A 213 18.75 3.46 5.08
N ALA A 214 19.40 3.65 6.22
CA ALA A 214 20.41 4.68 6.39
C ALA A 214 21.63 4.38 5.51
N VAL A 215 21.75 5.06 4.37
CA VAL A 215 22.93 4.99 3.51
C VAL A 215 23.90 6.10 3.92
N PRO A 216 25.10 5.78 4.44
CA PRO A 216 26.07 6.81 4.78
C PRO A 216 26.59 7.47 3.50
N VAL A 217 26.36 8.78 3.36
CA VAL A 217 26.89 9.58 2.25
C VAL A 217 28.03 10.44 2.78
N ALA A 218 29.26 9.95 2.68
CA ALA A 218 30.43 10.68 3.17
C ALA A 218 30.94 11.71 2.16
N ASP A 219 30.89 11.41 0.86
CA ASP A 219 31.54 12.23 -0.17
C ASP A 219 30.60 12.53 -1.34
N PHE A 220 29.88 13.66 -1.29
CA PHE A 220 29.13 14.13 -2.45
C PHE A 220 30.06 14.76 -3.48
N ALA A 221 30.10 14.21 -4.69
CA ALA A 221 30.71 14.83 -5.86
C ALA A 221 29.65 15.13 -6.92
N SER A 222 29.75 16.26 -7.63
CA SER A 222 28.79 16.62 -8.68
C SER A 222 28.69 15.58 -9.81
N SER A 223 29.74 14.78 -10.03
CA SER A 223 29.74 13.64 -10.94
C SER A 223 28.74 12.55 -10.55
N HIS A 224 28.39 12.43 -9.26
CA HIS A 224 27.38 11.49 -8.78
C HIS A 224 25.99 11.80 -9.35
N LEU A 225 25.72 13.03 -9.80
CA LEU A 225 24.47 13.37 -10.50
C LEU A 225 24.37 12.66 -11.86
N LEU A 226 25.48 12.51 -12.59
CA LEU A 226 25.51 11.75 -13.85
C LEU A 226 25.31 10.26 -13.60
N ILE A 227 25.91 9.72 -12.54
CA ILE A 227 25.66 8.33 -12.09
C ILE A 227 24.18 8.17 -11.75
N GLY A 228 23.58 9.12 -11.03
CA GLY A 228 22.15 9.14 -10.72
C GLY A 228 21.27 9.13 -11.97
N LEU A 229 21.62 9.91 -13.00
CA LEU A 229 20.91 9.90 -14.28
C LEU A 229 20.96 8.51 -14.95
N VAL A 230 22.15 7.89 -15.00
CA VAL A 230 22.32 6.55 -15.57
C VAL A 230 21.53 5.51 -14.78
N LEU A 231 21.59 5.54 -13.45
CA LEU A 231 20.82 4.65 -12.59
C LEU A 231 19.31 4.86 -12.76
N GLY A 232 18.85 6.09 -12.97
CA GLY A 232 17.45 6.40 -13.28
C GLY A 232 16.97 5.80 -14.61
N ILE A 233 17.81 5.85 -15.64
CA ILE A 233 17.53 5.21 -16.94
C ILE A 233 17.47 3.68 -16.77
N VAL A 234 18.46 3.09 -16.11
CA VAL A 234 18.50 1.64 -15.85
C VAL A 234 17.27 1.20 -15.06
N SER A 235 16.89 1.94 -14.01
CA SER A 235 15.69 1.66 -13.20
C SER A 235 14.41 1.70 -14.02
N SER A 236 14.31 2.65 -14.96
CA SER A 236 13.16 2.75 -15.87
C SER A 236 13.06 1.54 -16.80
N VAL A 237 14.20 1.05 -17.33
CA VAL A 237 14.24 -0.16 -18.15
C VAL A 237 13.84 -1.38 -17.33
N ILE A 238 14.36 -1.53 -16.11
CA ILE A 238 14.00 -2.63 -15.20
C ILE A 238 12.49 -2.60 -14.91
N MET A 239 11.89 -1.44 -14.68
CA MET A 239 10.45 -1.31 -14.47
C MET A 239 9.64 -1.76 -15.69
N ILE A 240 10.06 -1.42 -16.91
CA ILE A 240 9.40 -1.88 -18.14
C ILE A 240 9.47 -3.41 -18.25
N VAL A 241 10.64 -3.99 -18.01
CA VAL A 241 10.83 -5.46 -18.01
C VAL A 241 9.93 -6.11 -16.96
N PHE A 242 9.87 -5.56 -15.75
CA PHE A 242 8.99 -6.04 -14.68
C PHE A 242 7.51 -6.03 -15.11
N VAL A 243 7.03 -4.93 -15.70
CA VAL A 243 5.65 -4.83 -16.20
C VAL A 243 5.36 -5.88 -17.28
N ILE A 244 6.32 -6.12 -18.19
CA ILE A 244 6.19 -7.17 -19.22
C ILE A 244 6.07 -8.55 -18.56
N ILE A 245 6.95 -8.88 -17.61
CA ILE A 245 6.92 -10.16 -16.89
C ILE A 245 5.57 -10.35 -16.19
N VAL A 246 5.08 -9.33 -15.46
CA VAL A 246 3.78 -9.37 -14.78
C VAL A 246 2.65 -9.66 -15.78
N LYS A 247 2.63 -8.99 -16.94
CA LYS A 247 1.63 -9.23 -17.98
C LYS A 247 1.70 -10.64 -18.55
N LEU A 248 2.91 -11.16 -18.80
CA LEU A 248 3.10 -12.52 -19.30
C LEU A 248 2.63 -13.57 -18.28
N ILE A 249 2.93 -13.36 -16.99
CA ILE A 249 2.45 -14.24 -15.90
C ILE A 249 0.92 -14.17 -15.81
N GLN A 250 0.31 -12.98 -15.89
CA GLN A 250 -1.15 -12.84 -15.90
C GLN A 250 -1.79 -13.59 -17.08
N LEU A 251 -1.21 -13.50 -18.28
CA LEU A 251 -1.68 -14.23 -19.46
C LEU A 251 -1.53 -15.74 -19.30
N ALA A 252 -0.43 -16.21 -18.70
CA ALA A 252 -0.22 -17.62 -18.41
C ALA A 252 -1.23 -18.13 -17.36
N ALA A 253 -1.43 -17.36 -16.29
CA ALA A 253 -2.37 -17.69 -15.21
C ALA A 253 -3.83 -17.69 -15.70
N ALA A 254 -4.18 -16.85 -16.68
CA ALA A 254 -5.51 -16.82 -17.30
C ALA A 254 -5.86 -18.12 -18.04
N LYS A 255 -4.87 -18.93 -18.45
CA LYS A 255 -5.10 -20.25 -19.06
C LYS A 255 -5.61 -21.30 -18.06
N LEU A 256 -5.52 -21.03 -16.76
CA LEU A 256 -6.02 -21.94 -15.72
C LEU A 256 -7.53 -21.71 -15.50
N PRO A 257 -8.34 -22.77 -15.58
CA PRO A 257 -9.80 -22.67 -15.71
C PRO A 257 -10.52 -22.18 -14.45
N ASN A 258 -9.92 -22.30 -13.25
CA ASN A 258 -10.55 -21.92 -11.99
C ASN A 258 -9.58 -21.11 -11.10
N GLY A 259 -10.10 -20.10 -10.40
CA GLY A 259 -9.36 -19.29 -9.42
C GLY A 259 -8.72 -20.11 -8.30
N LEU A 260 -9.32 -21.22 -7.89
CA LEU A 260 -8.70 -22.14 -6.91
C LEU A 260 -7.43 -22.80 -7.47
N ALA A 261 -7.47 -23.26 -8.72
CA ALA A 261 -6.30 -23.85 -9.39
C ALA A 261 -5.21 -22.80 -9.59
N ARG A 262 -5.57 -21.56 -9.96
CA ARG A 262 -4.64 -20.43 -10.02
C ARG A 262 -3.97 -20.18 -8.67
N GLY A 263 -4.75 -20.21 -7.58
CA GLY A 263 -4.25 -20.03 -6.21
C GLY A 263 -3.26 -21.12 -5.79
N VAL A 264 -3.61 -22.40 -5.98
CA VAL A 264 -2.74 -23.53 -5.62
C VAL A 264 -1.46 -23.55 -6.44
N VAL A 265 -1.56 -23.41 -7.77
CA VAL A 265 -0.40 -23.44 -8.66
C VAL A 265 0.50 -22.23 -8.41
N GLY A 266 -0.08 -21.03 -8.29
CA GLY A 266 0.66 -19.82 -7.96
C GLY A 266 1.34 -19.92 -6.59
N GLY A 267 0.64 -20.45 -5.59
CA GLY A 267 1.19 -20.67 -4.26
C GLY A 267 2.30 -21.73 -4.23
N ALA A 268 2.15 -22.83 -4.97
CA ALA A 268 3.20 -23.85 -5.06
C ALA A 268 4.46 -23.33 -5.75
N LEU A 269 4.30 -22.55 -6.84
CA LEU A 269 5.42 -21.88 -7.52
C LEU A 269 6.07 -20.84 -6.61
N GLY A 270 5.28 -20.03 -5.91
CA GLY A 270 5.77 -19.06 -4.92
C GLY A 270 6.52 -19.74 -3.78
N GLY A 271 6.00 -20.86 -3.28
CA GLY A 271 6.66 -21.66 -2.24
C GLY A 271 7.95 -22.33 -2.72
N LEU A 272 8.03 -22.74 -3.98
CA LEU A 272 9.26 -23.24 -4.59
C LEU A 272 10.32 -22.13 -4.69
N ILE A 273 9.91 -20.91 -5.06
CA ILE A 273 10.80 -19.75 -5.09
C ILE A 273 11.25 -19.41 -3.67
N ALA A 274 10.34 -19.39 -2.69
CA ALA A 274 10.67 -19.18 -1.29
C ALA A 274 11.67 -20.21 -0.76
N PHE A 275 11.49 -21.49 -1.11
CA PHE A 275 12.41 -22.56 -0.76
C PHE A 275 13.81 -22.37 -1.38
N ALA A 276 13.86 -22.02 -2.67
CA ALA A 276 15.11 -21.84 -3.40
C ALA A 276 15.81 -20.51 -3.09
N LEU A 277 15.07 -19.46 -2.76
CA LEU A 277 15.54 -18.09 -2.53
C LEU A 277 14.73 -17.46 -1.37
N PRO A 278 15.05 -17.78 -0.11
CA PRO A 278 14.25 -17.33 1.04
C PRO A 278 14.10 -15.81 1.18
N LEU A 279 15.07 -15.02 0.71
CA LEU A 279 14.98 -13.56 0.62
C LEU A 279 13.75 -13.03 -0.16
N THR A 280 13.10 -13.87 -0.96
CA THR A 280 11.92 -13.48 -1.75
C THR A 280 10.62 -13.50 -0.95
N VAL A 281 10.64 -13.96 0.30
CA VAL A 281 9.45 -14.05 1.15
C VAL A 281 9.18 -12.73 1.86
N GLY A 282 7.91 -12.33 1.91
CA GLY A 282 7.44 -11.20 2.72
C GLY A 282 7.48 -9.86 1.98
N ALA A 283 7.61 -8.77 2.75
CA ALA A 283 7.46 -7.41 2.25
C ALA A 283 8.76 -6.79 1.72
N GLY A 284 9.91 -7.44 1.92
CA GLY A 284 11.22 -6.96 1.44
C GLY A 284 11.82 -5.81 2.25
N ASN A 285 11.48 -5.69 3.53
CA ASN A 285 11.99 -4.64 4.42
C ASN A 285 13.20 -5.09 5.27
N ASP A 286 13.61 -6.35 5.17
CA ASP A 286 14.64 -6.99 6.00
C ASP A 286 15.92 -7.30 5.21
#